data_AF-A0A2T2UB25-F1
#
_entry.id   AF-A0A2T2UB25-F1
#
_cell.length_a   1.000
_cell.length_b   1.000
_cell.length_c   1.000
_cell.angle_alpha   90.00
_cell.angle_beta   90.00
_cell.angle_gamma   90.00
#
_symmetry.space_group_name_H-M   'P 1'
#
loop_
_entity.id
_entity.type
_entity.pdbx_description
1 polymer ?
#
loop_
_entity_poly.entity_id
_entity_poly.type
_entity_poly.pdbx_seq_one_letter_code
_entity_poly.pdbx_strand_id
1 'polypeptide(L)'
;MTPARDELPLLVSHQDQVTEPAPGSQVLAGHAFCPYDMTQIGEHILTLQGHPEFAVGYSRATMERRRQVLGEETFRAGVASLDQPVESDVAAAWILRFLRAAQQRRAA
;
A
#
# COMPACT_ATOMS: atom_id res chain seq x y z
N MET A 1 -1.55 3.55 -13.60
CA MET A 1 -2.71 4.33 -13.10
C MET A 1 -2.50 5.82 -13.37
N THR A 2 -3.41 6.73 -12.97
CA THR A 2 -3.31 8.18 -13.28
C THR A 2 -3.37 9.05 -12.00
N PRO A 3 -2.38 9.91 -11.72
CA PRO A 3 -1.19 10.18 -12.53
C PRO A 3 -0.30 8.94 -12.66
N ALA A 4 0.41 8.83 -13.79
CA ALA A 4 1.37 7.75 -13.98
C ALA A 4 2.54 7.94 -13.01
N ARG A 5 2.99 6.84 -12.42
CA ARG A 5 4.13 6.79 -11.52
C ARG A 5 4.88 5.48 -11.73
N ASP A 6 6.20 5.56 -11.69
CA ASP A 6 7.08 4.39 -11.67
C ASP A 6 7.25 3.85 -10.24
N GLU A 7 7.19 4.73 -9.25
CA GLU A 7 7.28 4.42 -7.83
C GLU A 7 6.14 5.10 -7.05
N LEU A 8 5.65 4.43 -6.01
CA LEU A 8 4.63 4.94 -5.11
C LEU A 8 5.04 4.64 -3.66
N PRO A 9 5.85 5.50 -3.03
CA PRO A 9 6.29 5.27 -1.66
C PRO A 9 5.11 5.44 -0.69
N LEU A 10 4.73 4.35 -0.04
CA LEU A 10 3.69 4.30 0.98
C LEU A 10 4.24 3.72 2.29
N LEU A 11 3.57 4.08 3.39
CA LEU A 11 3.85 3.48 4.69
C LEU A 11 3.28 2.06 4.72
N VAL A 12 4.03 1.11 5.27
CA VAL A 12 3.61 -0.29 5.41
C VAL A 12 3.65 -0.71 6.88
N SER A 13 2.72 -1.58 7.28
CA SER A 13 2.68 -2.16 8.63
C SER A 13 2.11 -3.58 8.60
N HIS A 14 2.80 -4.48 7.89
CA HIS A 14 2.44 -5.89 7.82
C HIS A 14 3.67 -6.78 8.08
N GLN A 15 3.41 -7.98 8.57
CA GLN A 15 4.42 -9.05 8.70
C GLN A 15 4.14 -10.12 7.63
N ASP A 16 2.88 -10.54 7.54
CA ASP A 16 2.42 -11.44 6.50
C ASP A 16 2.20 -10.67 5.20
N GLN A 17 2.27 -11.38 4.09
CA GLN A 17 2.00 -10.84 2.77
C GLN A 17 1.39 -11.91 1.88
N VAL A 18 0.72 -11.47 0.82
CA VAL A 18 0.29 -12.37 -0.25
C VAL A 18 1.53 -12.99 -0.88
N THR A 19 1.56 -14.31 -0.99
CA THR A 19 2.58 -15.08 -1.71
C THR A 19 2.05 -15.72 -2.99
N GLU A 20 0.73 -15.83 -3.10
CA GLU A 20 0.02 -16.30 -4.29
C GLU A 20 -1.25 -15.45 -4.48
N PRO A 21 -1.33 -14.62 -5.54
CA PRO A 21 -2.52 -13.83 -5.82
C PRO A 21 -3.71 -14.70 -6.17
N ALA A 22 -4.92 -14.24 -5.84
CA ALA A 22 -6.14 -14.93 -6.24
C ALA A 22 -6.24 -15.03 -7.77
N PRO A 23 -6.87 -16.09 -8.33
CA PRO A 23 -7.08 -16.21 -9.77
C PRO A 23 -7.75 -14.97 -10.37
N GLY A 24 -7.24 -14.49 -11.51
CA GLY A 24 -7.74 -13.28 -12.15
C GLY A 24 -7.21 -11.96 -11.56
N SER A 25 -6.29 -12.01 -10.60
CA SER A 25 -5.58 -10.83 -10.11
C SER A 25 -4.62 -10.28 -11.17
N GLN A 26 -4.74 -8.99 -11.45
CA GLN A 26 -3.71 -8.20 -12.11
C GLN A 26 -2.83 -7.56 -11.02
N VAL A 27 -1.53 -7.83 -11.06
CA VAL A 27 -0.56 -7.15 -10.20
C VAL A 27 -0.30 -5.75 -10.78
N LEU A 28 -0.52 -4.73 -9.96
CA LEU A 28 -0.36 -3.32 -10.33
C LEU A 28 0.93 -2.72 -9.77
N ALA A 29 1.33 -3.12 -8.58
CA ALA A 29 2.57 -2.71 -7.94
C ALA A 29 3.08 -3.78 -6.97
N GLY A 30 4.40 -3.78 -6.75
CA GLY A 30 5.09 -4.65 -5.82
C GLY A 30 6.57 -4.30 -5.75
N HIS A 31 7.25 -4.84 -4.75
CA HIS A 31 8.69 -4.65 -4.54
C HIS A 31 9.34 -5.97 -4.09
N ALA A 32 10.67 -5.98 -3.97
CA ALA A 32 11.43 -7.21 -3.70
C ALA A 32 11.01 -7.96 -2.42
N PHE A 33 10.53 -7.22 -1.41
CA PHE A 33 10.00 -7.83 -0.18
C PHE A 33 8.54 -8.25 -0.34
N CYS A 34 7.65 -7.39 -0.89
CA CYS A 34 6.24 -7.69 -1.14
C CYS A 34 5.91 -7.62 -2.65
N PRO A 35 5.98 -8.74 -3.40
CA PRO A 35 5.77 -8.74 -4.85
C PRO A 35 4.33 -8.41 -5.30
N TYR A 36 3.36 -8.53 -4.39
CA TYR A 36 1.92 -8.37 -4.66
C TYR A 36 1.30 -7.32 -3.74
N ASP A 37 1.96 -6.17 -3.60
CA ASP A 37 1.53 -5.07 -2.72
C ASP A 37 0.18 -4.50 -3.19
N MET A 38 0.04 -4.25 -4.50
CA MET A 38 -1.21 -3.73 -5.06
C MET A 38 -1.70 -4.64 -6.18
N THR A 39 -2.94 -5.13 -6.05
CA THR A 39 -3.57 -5.97 -7.08
C THR A 39 -5.00 -5.53 -7.36
N GLN A 40 -5.49 -5.84 -8.56
CA GLN A 40 -6.86 -5.59 -8.98
C GLN A 40 -7.47 -6.90 -9.50
N ILE A 41 -8.73 -7.18 -9.13
CA ILE A 41 -9.47 -8.35 -9.64
C ILE A 41 -10.70 -7.83 -10.40
N GLY A 42 -10.74 -8.12 -11.69
CA GLY A 42 -11.74 -7.57 -12.60
C GLY A 42 -11.74 -6.04 -12.56
N GLU A 43 -12.92 -5.43 -12.53
CA GLU A 43 -13.10 -3.97 -12.55
C GLU A 43 -13.72 -3.40 -11.26
N HIS A 44 -13.77 -4.20 -10.19
CA HIS A 44 -14.54 -3.88 -8.98
C HIS A 44 -13.84 -4.22 -7.65
N ILE A 45 -12.67 -4.88 -7.68
CA ILE A 45 -11.84 -5.12 -6.49
C ILE A 45 -10.46 -4.51 -6.71
N LEU A 46 -10.02 -3.67 -5.76
CA LEU A 46 -8.67 -3.13 -5.65
C LEU A 46 -8.14 -3.43 -4.25
N THR A 47 -6.91 -3.92 -4.16
CA THR A 47 -6.25 -4.28 -2.89
C THR A 47 -4.90 -3.59 -2.79
N LEU A 48 -4.50 -3.23 -1.56
CA LEU A 48 -3.22 -2.59 -1.23
C LEU A 48 -2.70 -3.16 0.09
N GLN A 49 -1.39 -3.45 0.19
CA GLN A 49 -0.70 -3.71 1.47
C GLN A 49 -0.13 -2.41 2.07
N GLY A 50 0.25 -1.46 1.20
CA GLY A 50 0.54 -0.08 1.59
C GLY A 50 -0.66 0.64 2.20
N HIS A 51 -0.39 1.50 3.17
CA HIS A 51 -1.37 2.28 3.92
C HIS A 51 -1.39 3.75 3.49
N PRO A 52 -2.13 4.12 2.42
CA PRO A 52 -2.29 5.52 2.03
C PRO A 52 -3.03 6.36 3.08
N GLU A 53 -3.73 5.72 4.02
CA GLU A 53 -4.42 6.35 5.13
C GLU A 53 -3.51 6.64 6.34
N PHE A 54 -2.29 6.11 6.37
CA PHE A 54 -1.36 6.34 7.48
C PHE A 54 -0.67 7.70 7.38
N ALA A 55 -0.56 8.36 8.52
CA ALA A 55 0.39 9.45 8.71
C ALA A 55 1.70 8.93 9.33
N VAL A 56 2.81 9.60 9.06
CA VAL A 56 4.15 9.23 9.58
C VAL A 56 4.15 9.09 11.11
N GLY A 57 3.52 10.03 11.83
CA GLY A 57 3.42 9.96 13.30
C GLY A 57 2.64 8.75 13.80
N TYR A 58 1.59 8.34 13.09
CA TYR A 58 0.81 7.15 13.42
C TYR A 58 1.61 5.86 13.19
N SER A 59 2.36 5.80 12.08
CA SER A 59 3.26 4.67 11.80
C SER A 59 4.34 4.53 12.88
N ARG A 60 4.99 5.64 13.26
CA ARG A 60 5.97 5.69 14.36
C ARG A 60 5.39 5.16 15.67
N ALA A 61 4.24 5.67 16.09
CA ALA A 61 3.60 5.23 17.33
C ALA A 61 3.26 3.73 17.32
N THR A 62 2.86 3.20 16.16
CA THR A 62 2.58 1.77 15.98
C THR A 62 3.86 0.94 16.12
N MET A 63 4.97 1.38 15.52
CA MET A 63 6.27 0.72 15.66
C MET A 63 6.78 0.74 17.10
N GLU A 64 6.67 1.88 17.80
CA GLU A 64 7.08 2.01 19.20
C GLU A 64 6.32 1.04 20.10
N ARG A 65 5.00 0.93 19.94
CA ARG A 65 4.17 -0.03 20.67
C ARG A 65 4.56 -1.49 20.39
N ARG A 66 5.10 -1.77 19.19
CA ARG A 66 5.48 -3.12 18.75
C ARG A 66 6.99 -3.37 18.82
N ARG A 67 7.79 -2.46 19.37
CA ARG A 67 9.26 -2.54 19.34
C ARG A 67 9.83 -3.88 19.82
N GLN A 68 9.26 -4.43 20.89
CA GLN A 68 9.69 -5.74 21.41
C GLN A 68 9.43 -6.87 20.41
N VAL A 69 8.30 -6.86 19.71
CA VAL A 69 7.92 -7.88 18.72
C VAL A 69 8.71 -7.71 17.42
N LEU A 70 8.95 -6.47 17.00
CA LEU A 70 9.73 -6.15 15.80
C LEU A 70 11.21 -6.51 15.94
N GLY A 71 11.73 -6.45 17.17
CA GLY A 71 13.17 -6.49 17.42
C GLY A 71 13.83 -5.14 17.11
N GLU A 72 14.98 -4.90 17.73
CA GLU A 72 15.63 -3.59 17.69
C GLU A 72 16.12 -3.21 16.28
N GLU A 73 16.62 -4.17 15.51
CA GLU A 73 17.09 -3.95 14.15
C GLU A 73 15.96 -3.46 13.23
N THR A 74 14.87 -4.24 13.14
CA THR A 74 13.69 -3.91 12.35
C THR A 74 13.07 -2.59 12.80
N PHE A 75 12.96 -2.36 14.11
CA PHE A 75 12.43 -1.11 14.66
C PHE A 75 13.26 0.09 14.21
N ARG A 76 14.58 0.03 14.34
CA ARG A 76 15.47 1.14 13.94
C ARG A 76 15.42 1.39 12.44
N ALA A 77 15.43 0.35 11.63
CA ALA A 77 15.31 0.47 10.17
C ALA A 77 13.97 1.09 9.76
N GLY A 78 12.86 0.63 10.35
CA GLY A 78 11.52 1.16 10.10
C GLY A 78 11.35 2.61 10.56
N VAL A 79 11.91 2.98 11.71
CA VAL A 79 11.87 4.37 12.18
C VAL A 79 12.71 5.30 11.29
N ALA A 80 13.85 4.84 10.80
CA ALA A 80 14.70 5.61 9.89
C ALA A 80 14.05 5.78 8.51
N SER A 81 13.27 4.81 8.02
CA SER A 81 12.59 4.92 6.74
C SER A 81 11.46 5.96 6.73
N LEU A 82 10.99 6.40 7.91
CA LEU A 82 9.98 7.46 8.03
C LEU A 82 10.45 8.84 7.56
N ASP A 83 11.75 9.03 7.34
CA ASP A 83 12.31 10.29 6.80
C ASP A 83 12.19 10.36 5.27
N GLN A 84 11.75 9.29 4.61
CA GLN A 84 11.50 9.26 3.17
C GLN A 84 10.14 9.91 2.82
N PRO A 85 10.01 10.50 1.62
CA PRO A 85 8.73 11.06 1.17
C PRO A 85 7.65 9.98 1.05
N VAL A 86 6.40 10.36 1.31
CA VAL A 86 5.21 9.50 1.19
C VAL A 86 4.24 10.13 0.20
N GLU A 87 3.72 9.35 -0.75
CA GLU A 87 2.80 9.82 -1.81
C GLU A 87 1.36 9.30 -1.61
N SER A 88 0.82 9.47 -0.41
CA SER A 88 -0.55 9.06 -0.07
C SER A 88 -1.62 9.72 -0.93
N ASP A 89 -1.38 10.94 -1.41
CA ASP A 89 -2.29 11.71 -2.26
C ASP A 89 -2.43 11.08 -3.66
N VAL A 90 -1.33 10.56 -4.22
CA VAL A 90 -1.36 9.84 -5.49
C VAL A 90 -2.14 8.54 -5.35
N ALA A 91 -1.90 7.77 -4.30
CA ALA A 91 -2.64 6.55 -4.00
C ALA A 91 -4.14 6.84 -3.80
N ALA A 92 -4.48 7.93 -3.11
CA ALA A 92 -5.86 8.37 -2.96
C ALA A 92 -6.49 8.74 -4.32
N ALA A 93 -5.78 9.46 -5.18
CA ALA A 93 -6.25 9.78 -6.53
C ALA A 93 -6.51 8.52 -7.37
N TRP A 94 -5.64 7.51 -7.23
CA TRP A 94 -5.77 6.21 -7.86
C TRP A 94 -7.03 5.47 -7.40
N ILE A 95 -7.25 5.38 -6.08
CA ILE A 95 -8.44 4.77 -5.47
C ILE A 95 -9.72 5.48 -5.93
N LEU A 96 -9.75 6.82 -5.88
CA LEU A 96 -10.91 7.60 -6.29
C LEU A 96 -11.27 7.39 -7.76
N ARG A 97 -10.27 7.29 -8.65
CA ARG A 97 -10.51 7.01 -10.08
C ARG A 97 -11.03 5.59 -10.29
N PHE A 98 -10.48 4.61 -9.58
CA PHE A 98 -10.98 3.23 -9.62
C PHE A 98 -12.46 3.16 -9.23
N LEU A 99 -12.83 3.80 -8.11
CA LEU A 99 -14.21 3.85 -7.63
C LEU A 99 -15.15 4.57 -8.61
N ARG A 100 -14.73 5.71 -9.17
CA ARG A 100 -15.53 6.46 -10.16
C ARG A 100 -15.76 5.64 -11.43
N ALA A 101 -14.75 4.94 -11.93
CA ALA A 101 -14.89 4.07 -13.10
C ALA A 101 -15.88 2.93 -12.82
N ALA A 102 -15.81 2.33 -11.62
CA ALA A 102 -16.77 1.29 -11.22
C ALA A 102 -18.22 1.83 -11.14
N GLN A 103 -18.41 3.05 -10.61
CA GLN A 103 -19.73 3.70 -10.56
C GLN A 103 -20.29 3.98 -11.97
N GLN A 104 -19.47 4.49 -12.88
CA GLN A 104 -19.88 4.80 -14.25
C GLN A 104 -20.32 3.54 -15.01
N ARG A 105 -19.61 2.43 -14.86
CA ARG A 105 -19.99 1.14 -15.47
C ARG A 105 -21.30 0.60 -14.93
N ARG A 106 -21.60 0.78 -13.65
CA ARG A 106 -22.86 0.33 -13.05
C ARG A 106 -24.07 1.16 -13.52
N ALA A 107 -23.83 2.39 -13.97
CA ALA A 107 -24.88 3.28 -14.46
C ALA A 107 -25.17 3.12 -15.97
N ALA A 108 -24.34 2.35 -16.69
CA ALA A 108 -24.50 2.02 -18.11
C ALA A 108 -25.25 0.69 -18.28
#